data_AF-A0A838DSH6-F1
#
_entry.id   AF-A0A838DSH6-F1
#
_cell.length_a   1.000
_cell.length_b   1.000
_cell.length_c   1.000
_cell.angle_alpha   90.00
_cell.angle_beta   90.00
_cell.angle_gamma   90.00
#
_symmetry.space_group_name_H-M   'P 1'
#
loop_
_entity.id
_entity.type
_entity.pdbx_description
1 polymer ?
#
loop_
_entity_poly.entity_id
_entity_poly.type
_entity_poly.pdbx_seq_one_letter_code
_entity_poly.pdbx_strand_id
1 'polypeptide(L)'
;VLRGFKFPVLFVLVLYVFQVLFYTSPTQHTTLIWQWWLLAISREALIHNAQICIRVLLLFYLVSMLMFTTSVVDLTDGSEALFSPLQRLRVPVNDLVMVFVIALKFVPILVGEVERLTKAQAVRGVRFDKGNPIQRVYQFGSLLVPLFLSGFRRVDALTIAMEARGYRGGYRGWRRTRRREMRFTRADILAMIASVLVCGVIVFVNIFSRF
;
A
#
# COMPACT_ATOMS: atom_id res chain seq x y z
N VAL A 1 14.74 10.49 -6.67
CA VAL A 1 14.25 10.55 -5.27
C VAL A 1 13.85 11.98 -4.84
N LEU A 2 14.74 12.98 -4.87
CA LEU A 2 14.45 14.36 -4.42
C LEU A 2 13.30 15.10 -5.15
N ARG A 3 13.01 14.78 -6.43
CA ARG A 3 11.86 15.37 -7.14
C ARG A 3 10.51 14.78 -6.70
N GLY A 4 10.47 13.52 -6.28
CA GLY A 4 9.23 12.84 -5.84
C GLY A 4 8.75 13.32 -4.48
N PHE A 5 9.64 13.82 -3.63
CA PHE A 5 9.31 14.39 -2.33
C PHE A 5 8.66 15.78 -2.41
N LYS A 6 8.80 16.49 -3.54
CA LYS A 6 8.28 17.86 -3.65
C LYS A 6 6.76 17.93 -3.58
N PHE A 7 6.07 16.99 -4.23
CA PHE A 7 4.61 16.91 -4.22
C PHE A 7 4.01 16.66 -2.82
N PRO A 8 4.43 15.62 -2.06
CA PRO A 8 3.89 15.37 -0.72
C PRO A 8 4.29 16.46 0.28
N VAL A 9 5.50 17.03 0.18
CA VAL A 9 5.92 18.13 1.05
C VAL A 9 5.09 19.39 0.78
N LEU A 10 4.82 19.72 -0.49
CA LEU A 10 3.95 20.83 -0.86
C LEU A 10 2.52 20.60 -0.34
N PHE A 11 2.00 19.38 -0.50
CA PHE A 11 0.68 19.01 0.01
C PHE A 11 0.58 19.15 1.54
N VAL A 12 1.58 18.67 2.29
CA VAL A 12 1.62 18.83 3.75
C VAL A 12 1.75 20.30 4.15
N LEU A 13 2.51 21.11 3.42
CA LEU A 13 2.62 22.55 3.70
C LEU A 13 1.28 23.27 3.48
N VAL A 14 0.57 22.96 2.41
CA VAL A 14 -0.78 23.49 2.16
C VAL A 14 -1.74 23.08 3.28
N LEU A 15 -1.72 21.80 3.69
CA LEU A 15 -2.53 21.33 4.82
C LEU A 15 -2.15 21.99 6.14
N TYR A 16 -0.87 22.25 6.40
CA TYR A 16 -0.41 22.96 7.58
C TYR A 16 -0.97 24.38 7.65
N VAL A 17 -0.84 25.13 6.56
CA VAL A 17 -1.35 26.51 6.47
C VAL A 17 -2.87 26.50 6.64
N PHE A 18 -3.57 25.57 5.98
CA PHE A 18 -5.01 25.42 6.14
C PHE A 18 -5.40 25.07 7.58
N GLN A 19 -4.74 24.10 8.20
CA GLN A 19 -5.02 23.72 9.59
C GLN A 19 -4.76 24.87 10.56
N VAL A 20 -3.65 25.60 10.45
CA VAL A 20 -3.36 26.76 11.30
C VAL A 20 -4.42 27.85 11.15
N LEU A 21 -4.94 28.04 9.93
CA LEU A 21 -5.92 29.06 9.61
C LEU A 21 -7.34 28.72 10.13
N PHE A 22 -7.68 27.42 10.16
CA PHE A 22 -9.02 26.91 10.53
C PHE A 22 -9.07 26.24 11.91
N TYR A 23 -7.98 26.20 12.67
CA TYR A 23 -7.98 25.63 14.03
C TYR A 23 -8.55 26.64 15.04
N THR A 24 -9.88 26.70 15.11
CA THR A 24 -10.60 27.35 16.21
C THR A 24 -10.66 26.38 17.39
N SER A 25 -9.77 26.51 18.38
CA SER A 25 -10.00 25.83 19.66
C SER A 25 -11.05 26.62 20.46
N PRO A 26 -12.12 25.98 20.95
CA PRO A 26 -13.11 26.62 21.80
C PRO A 26 -12.77 26.45 23.30
N THR A 27 -11.48 26.54 23.69
CA THR A 27 -11.03 26.26 25.06
C THR A 27 -10.30 27.43 25.72
N GLN A 28 -10.68 27.69 26.97
CA GLN A 28 -10.59 28.92 27.76
C GLN A 28 -9.18 29.43 28.15
N HIS A 29 -8.09 28.96 27.53
CA HIS A 29 -6.71 29.30 27.90
C HIS A 29 -5.82 29.80 26.75
N THR A 30 -6.40 30.35 25.70
CA THR A 30 -5.64 30.73 24.50
C THR A 30 -5.04 32.14 24.58
N THR A 31 -3.71 32.24 24.43
CA THR A 31 -3.05 33.52 24.08
C THR A 31 -3.27 33.79 22.59
N LEU A 32 -4.40 34.43 22.27
CA LEU A 32 -4.74 34.89 20.93
C LEU A 32 -3.74 35.97 20.48
N ILE A 33 -2.93 35.67 19.47
CA ILE A 33 -2.01 36.66 18.88
C ILE A 33 -2.78 37.55 17.91
N TRP A 34 -3.69 36.97 17.13
CA TRP A 34 -4.46 37.70 16.12
C TRP A 34 -5.72 36.93 15.73
N GLN A 35 -6.86 37.63 15.64
CA GLN A 35 -8.12 37.08 15.13
C GLN A 35 -8.72 38.00 14.07
N TRP A 36 -9.18 37.41 12.97
CA TRP A 36 -9.96 38.10 11.94
C TRP A 36 -11.03 37.15 11.38
N TRP A 37 -12.30 37.45 11.67
CA TRP A 37 -13.51 36.75 11.19
C TRP A 37 -13.60 35.24 11.51
N LEU A 38 -12.91 34.37 10.77
CA LEU A 38 -12.79 32.92 11.05
C LEU A 38 -11.34 32.48 11.29
N LEU A 39 -10.38 33.37 11.04
CA LEU A 39 -8.96 33.12 11.19
C LEU A 39 -8.54 33.50 12.60
N ALA A 40 -8.10 32.53 13.39
CA ALA A 40 -7.54 32.75 14.71
C ALA A 40 -6.18 32.06 14.80
N ILE A 41 -5.10 32.85 14.88
CA ILE A 41 -3.75 32.30 15.02
C ILE A 41 -3.45 32.19 16.52
N SER A 42 -3.48 30.95 17.02
CA SER A 42 -3.10 30.60 18.38
C SER A 42 -1.68 30.00 18.42
N ARG A 43 -0.93 30.27 19.50
CA ARG A 43 0.36 29.59 19.76
C ARG A 43 0.19 28.08 19.92
N GLU A 44 -0.91 27.64 20.51
CA GLU A 44 -1.22 26.22 20.70
C GLU A 44 -1.50 25.54 19.35
N ALA A 45 -2.23 26.22 18.46
CA ALA A 45 -2.47 25.74 17.11
C ALA A 45 -1.16 25.58 16.33
N LEU A 46 -0.21 26.51 16.49
CA LEU A 46 1.09 26.42 15.82
C LEU A 46 1.87 25.17 16.25
N ILE A 47 1.98 24.93 17.56
CA ILE A 47 2.72 23.79 18.11
C ILE A 47 2.04 22.46 17.75
N HIS A 48 0.72 22.39 17.89
CA HIS A 48 -0.04 21.18 17.58
C HIS A 48 0.02 20.81 16.10
N ASN A 49 -0.19 21.78 15.21
CA ASN A 49 -0.15 21.54 13.76
C ASN A 49 1.27 21.21 13.28
N ALA A 50 2.31 21.77 13.91
CA ALA A 50 3.70 21.41 13.63
C ALA A 50 3.97 19.93 13.97
N GLN A 51 3.46 19.45 15.10
CA GLN A 51 3.56 18.02 15.47
C GLN A 51 2.84 17.11 14.48
N ILE A 52 1.64 17.49 14.03
CA ILE A 52 0.89 16.74 13.00
C ILE A 52 1.69 16.68 11.70
N CYS A 53 2.27 17.79 11.26
CA CYS A 53 3.03 17.84 10.01
C CYS A 53 4.28 16.96 10.05
N ILE A 54 5.04 17.04 11.14
CA ILE A 54 6.20 16.17 11.34
C ILE A 54 5.77 14.70 11.33
N ARG A 55 4.66 14.35 11.98
CA ARG A 55 4.12 12.98 12.00
C ARG A 55 3.77 12.48 10.61
N VAL A 56 3.05 13.28 9.82
CA VAL A 56 2.66 12.90 8.44
C VAL A 56 3.89 12.74 7.54
N LEU A 57 4.86 13.65 7.62
CA LEU A 57 6.11 13.55 6.87
C LEU A 57 6.89 12.29 7.24
N LEU A 58 6.96 11.96 8.54
CA LEU A 58 7.67 10.77 9.03
C LEU A 58 6.98 9.48 8.58
N LEU A 59 5.64 9.41 8.63
CA LEU A 59 4.87 8.28 8.09
C LEU A 59 5.09 8.11 6.59
N PHE A 60 5.04 9.21 5.83
CA PHE A 60 5.30 9.18 4.39
C PHE A 60 6.72 8.68 4.09
N TYR A 61 7.72 9.18 4.81
CA TYR A 61 9.10 8.74 4.67
C TYR A 61 9.25 7.24 4.94
N LEU A 62 8.65 6.73 6.01
CA LEU A 62 8.70 5.31 6.38
C LEU A 62 8.07 4.43 5.29
N VAL A 63 6.87 4.76 4.83
CA VAL A 63 6.17 4.01 3.77
C VAL A 63 6.95 4.05 2.46
N SER A 64 7.48 5.21 2.08
CA SER A 64 8.29 5.34 0.86
C SER A 64 9.59 4.54 0.94
N MET A 65 10.25 4.53 2.09
CA MET A 65 11.48 3.75 2.29
C MET A 65 11.17 2.26 2.20
N LEU A 66 10.13 1.79 2.88
CA LEU A 66 9.67 0.39 2.82
C LEU A 66 9.39 -0.06 1.38
N MET A 67 8.64 0.74 0.62
CA MET A 67 8.31 0.45 -0.79
C MET A 67 9.54 0.48 -1.71
N PHE A 68 10.58 1.25 -1.34
CA PHE A 68 11.82 1.33 -2.12
C PHE A 68 12.78 0.17 -1.80
N THR A 69 12.84 -0.27 -0.54
CA THR A 69 13.76 -1.32 -0.09
C THR A 69 13.22 -2.73 -0.26
N THR A 70 11.90 -2.90 -0.35
CA THR A 70 11.24 -4.21 -0.31
C THR A 70 10.39 -4.45 -1.54
N SER A 71 10.55 -5.62 -2.18
CA SER A 71 9.74 -5.99 -3.32
C SER A 71 8.32 -6.40 -2.90
N VAL A 72 7.33 -6.22 -3.78
CA VAL A 72 5.94 -6.60 -3.51
C VAL A 72 5.81 -8.11 -3.22
N VAL A 73 6.67 -8.94 -3.83
CA VAL A 73 6.71 -10.39 -3.58
C VAL A 73 7.20 -10.69 -2.17
N ASP A 74 8.19 -9.96 -1.66
CA ASP A 74 8.70 -10.13 -0.30
C ASP A 74 7.67 -9.68 0.75
N LEU A 75 6.96 -8.60 0.46
CA LEU A 75 5.88 -8.10 1.31
C LEU A 75 4.75 -9.14 1.45
N THR A 76 4.48 -9.88 0.37
CA THR A 76 3.52 -10.99 0.36
C THR A 76 3.97 -12.15 1.22
N ASP A 77 5.22 -12.58 1.04
CA ASP A 77 5.78 -13.68 1.81
C ASP A 77 5.83 -13.34 3.31
N GLY A 78 6.15 -12.08 3.65
CA GLY A 78 6.08 -11.58 5.03
C GLY A 78 4.66 -11.57 5.59
N SER A 79 3.69 -11.14 4.78
CA SER A 79 2.27 -11.17 5.16
C SER A 79 1.77 -12.59 5.41
N GLU A 80 2.20 -13.56 4.59
CA GLU A 80 1.93 -14.99 4.84
C GLU A 80 2.40 -15.43 6.22
N ALA A 81 3.64 -15.11 6.59
CA ALA A 81 4.17 -15.48 7.91
C ALA A 81 3.40 -14.81 9.05
N LEU A 82 3.01 -13.55 8.90
CA LEU A 82 2.17 -12.84 9.87
C LEU A 82 0.78 -13.47 10.02
N PHE A 83 0.19 -13.99 8.94
CA PHE A 83 -1.12 -14.66 8.97
C PHE A 83 -1.03 -16.15 9.32
N SER A 84 0.14 -16.78 9.25
CA SER A 84 0.34 -18.19 9.61
C SER A 84 -0.23 -18.62 10.98
N PRO A 85 -0.15 -17.85 12.09
CA PRO A 85 -0.78 -18.24 13.36
C PRO A 85 -2.31 -18.34 13.27
N LEU A 86 -2.93 -17.59 12.34
CA LEU A 86 -4.37 -17.59 12.10
C LEU A 86 -4.87 -18.91 11.49
N GLN A 87 -3.97 -19.75 10.97
CA GLN A 87 -4.30 -21.12 10.54
C GLN A 87 -4.87 -21.96 11.67
N ARG A 88 -4.48 -21.68 12.93
CA ARG A 88 -5.04 -22.35 14.12
C ARG A 88 -6.52 -22.04 14.32
N LEU A 89 -6.97 -20.88 13.83
CA LEU A 89 -8.37 -20.44 13.86
C LEU A 89 -9.17 -20.93 12.64
N ARG A 90 -8.69 -21.98 11.94
CA ARG A 90 -9.32 -22.58 10.76
C ARG A 90 -9.40 -21.67 9.52
N VAL A 91 -8.59 -20.60 9.48
CA VAL A 91 -8.48 -19.75 8.28
C VAL A 91 -7.55 -20.41 7.25
N PRO A 92 -7.96 -20.55 5.96
CA PRO A 92 -7.16 -21.20 4.92
C PRO A 92 -6.06 -20.27 4.36
N VAL A 93 -5.08 -19.93 5.20
CA VAL A 93 -4.02 -18.95 4.85
C VAL A 93 -3.19 -19.41 3.65
N ASN A 94 -2.84 -20.69 3.56
CA ASN A 94 -2.01 -21.21 2.46
C ASN A 94 -2.66 -21.04 1.08
N ASP A 95 -3.98 -21.23 0.98
CA ASP A 95 -4.71 -21.07 -0.28
C ASP A 95 -4.86 -19.59 -0.64
N LEU A 96 -5.10 -18.73 0.36
CA LEU A 96 -5.12 -17.27 0.16
C LEU A 96 -3.78 -16.75 -0.35
N VAL A 97 -2.67 -17.23 0.22
CA VAL A 97 -1.33 -16.86 -0.21
C VAL A 97 -1.07 -17.31 -1.64
N MET A 98 -1.45 -18.54 -2.00
CA MET A 98 -1.33 -19.02 -3.38
C MET A 98 -2.05 -18.07 -4.35
N VAL A 99 -3.31 -17.74 -4.07
CA VAL A 99 -4.11 -16.84 -4.91
C VAL A 99 -3.45 -15.47 -5.00
N PHE A 100 -2.94 -14.92 -3.89
CA PHE A 100 -2.30 -13.61 -3.87
C PHE A 100 -0.98 -13.60 -4.67
N VAL A 101 -0.12 -14.62 -4.51
CA VAL A 101 1.13 -14.75 -5.28
C VAL A 101 0.83 -14.89 -6.78
N ILE A 102 -0.19 -15.65 -7.16
CA ILE A 102 -0.63 -15.78 -8.55
C ILE A 102 -1.14 -14.43 -9.07
N ALA A 103 -1.98 -13.74 -8.31
CA ALA A 103 -2.52 -12.43 -8.67
C ALA A 103 -1.41 -11.41 -8.91
N LEU A 104 -0.43 -11.32 -8.00
CA LEU A 104 0.72 -10.42 -8.16
C LEU A 104 1.56 -10.73 -9.39
N LYS A 105 1.74 -12.01 -9.72
CA LYS A 105 2.42 -12.42 -10.97
C LYS A 105 1.59 -12.12 -12.21
N PHE A 106 0.26 -12.12 -12.09
CA PHE A 106 -0.64 -11.76 -13.19
C PHE A 106 -0.69 -10.26 -13.46
N VAL A 107 -0.45 -9.39 -12.47
CA VAL A 107 -0.48 -7.93 -12.69
C VAL A 107 0.46 -7.50 -13.83
N PRO A 108 1.78 -7.80 -13.83
CA PRO A 108 2.66 -7.41 -14.93
C PRO A 108 2.26 -7.99 -16.28
N ILE A 109 1.75 -9.22 -16.28
CA ILE A 109 1.32 -9.92 -17.49
C ILE A 109 0.09 -9.26 -18.09
N LEU A 110 -0.88 -8.89 -17.26
CA LEU A 110 -2.09 -8.19 -17.67
C LEU A 110 -1.75 -6.80 -18.20
N VAL A 111 -0.81 -6.07 -17.59
CA VAL A 111 -0.36 -4.78 -18.13
C VAL A 111 0.21 -4.95 -19.54
N GLY A 112 1.09 -5.93 -19.76
CA GLY A 112 1.64 -6.20 -21.09
C GLY A 112 0.59 -6.64 -22.12
N GLU A 113 -0.46 -7.36 -21.68
CA GLU A 113 -1.58 -7.73 -22.54
C GLU A 113 -2.47 -6.53 -22.88
N VAL A 114 -2.76 -5.66 -21.91
CA VAL A 114 -3.46 -4.39 -22.14
C VAL A 114 -2.72 -3.54 -23.14
N GLU A 115 -1.40 -3.40 -23.03
CA GLU A 115 -0.59 -2.65 -24.00
C GLU A 115 -0.65 -3.25 -25.41
N ARG A 116 -0.58 -4.59 -25.52
CA ARG A 116 -0.71 -5.29 -26.81
C ARG A 116 -2.09 -5.10 -27.44
N LEU A 117 -3.15 -5.31 -26.66
CA LEU A 117 -4.53 -5.17 -27.12
C LEU A 117 -4.85 -3.72 -27.50
N THR A 118 -4.34 -2.75 -26.73
CA THR A 118 -4.51 -1.32 -27.04
C THR A 118 -3.90 -0.98 -28.39
N LYS A 119 -2.67 -1.43 -28.66
CA LYS A 119 -2.01 -1.23 -29.97
C LYS A 119 -2.75 -1.94 -31.10
N ALA A 120 -3.23 -3.16 -30.88
CA ALA A 120 -3.98 -3.91 -31.89
C ALA A 120 -5.33 -3.24 -32.25
N GLN A 121 -6.06 -2.74 -31.24
CA GLN A 121 -7.31 -2.02 -31.47
C GLN A 121 -7.07 -0.64 -32.11
N ALA A 122 -5.93 0.01 -31.83
CA ALA A 122 -5.54 1.24 -32.50
C ALA A 122 -5.35 1.04 -34.02
N VAL A 123 -4.76 -0.09 -34.44
CA VAL A 123 -4.67 -0.47 -35.87
C VAL A 123 -6.05 -0.70 -36.48
N ARG A 124 -7.01 -1.22 -35.71
CA ARG A 124 -8.41 -1.40 -36.13
C ARG A 124 -9.24 -0.11 -36.10
N GLY A 125 -8.60 1.04 -35.89
CA GLY A 125 -9.24 2.36 -35.95
C GLY A 125 -9.86 2.85 -34.64
N VAL A 126 -9.72 2.10 -33.54
CA VAL A 126 -10.19 2.55 -32.22
C VAL A 126 -9.22 3.58 -31.66
N ARG A 127 -9.71 4.81 -31.43
CA ARG A 127 -8.89 5.93 -30.92
C ARG A 127 -9.23 6.25 -29.47
N PHE A 128 -8.49 5.65 -28.54
CA PHE A 128 -8.67 5.86 -27.09
C PHE A 128 -8.41 7.32 -26.64
N ASP A 129 -7.59 8.06 -27.37
CA ASP A 129 -7.23 9.44 -27.01
C ASP A 129 -8.26 10.49 -27.46
N LYS A 130 -9.20 10.16 -28.36
CA LYS A 130 -10.15 11.13 -28.95
C LYS A 130 -11.61 10.77 -28.65
N GLY A 131 -12.41 11.79 -28.33
CA GLY A 131 -13.87 11.67 -28.14
C GLY A 131 -14.36 12.22 -26.79
N ASN A 132 -15.68 12.24 -26.62
CA ASN A 132 -16.36 12.56 -25.36
C ASN A 132 -16.02 11.48 -24.30
N PRO A 133 -15.87 11.77 -22.99
CA PRO A 133 -15.73 10.76 -21.92
C PRO A 133 -16.65 9.54 -22.05
N ILE A 134 -17.91 9.73 -22.43
CA ILE A 134 -18.87 8.64 -22.67
C ILE A 134 -18.39 7.72 -23.80
N GLN A 135 -17.94 8.30 -24.91
CA GLN A 135 -17.42 7.55 -26.06
C GLN A 135 -16.14 6.79 -25.72
N ARG A 136 -15.27 7.37 -24.88
CA ARG A 136 -14.07 6.67 -24.36
C ARG A 136 -14.44 5.44 -23.54
N VAL A 137 -15.47 5.52 -22.68
CA VAL A 137 -15.94 4.36 -21.89
C VAL A 137 -16.41 3.22 -22.81
N TYR A 138 -17.19 3.53 -23.86
CA TYR A 138 -17.59 2.51 -24.84
C TYR A 138 -16.40 1.89 -25.60
N GLN A 139 -15.38 2.69 -25.92
CA GLN A 139 -14.14 2.20 -26.54
C GLN A 139 -13.35 1.28 -25.60
N PHE A 140 -13.32 1.55 -24.29
CA PHE A 140 -12.71 0.61 -23.33
C PHE A 140 -13.43 -0.74 -23.29
N GLY A 141 -14.74 -0.77 -23.58
CA GLY A 141 -15.51 -2.00 -23.72
C GLY A 141 -14.92 -2.99 -24.73
N SER A 142 -14.36 -2.52 -25.85
CA SER A 142 -13.75 -3.39 -26.86
C SER A 142 -12.41 -4.01 -26.42
N LEU A 143 -11.77 -3.48 -25.38
CA LEU A 143 -10.57 -4.05 -24.75
C LEU A 143 -10.93 -5.08 -23.68
N LEU A 144 -12.04 -4.88 -22.97
CA LEU A 144 -12.46 -5.75 -21.87
C LEU A 144 -12.73 -7.19 -22.33
N VAL A 145 -13.51 -7.37 -23.39
CA VAL A 145 -13.89 -8.73 -23.84
C VAL A 145 -12.67 -9.58 -24.22
N PRO A 146 -11.71 -9.11 -25.05
CA PRO A 146 -10.49 -9.87 -25.33
C PRO A 146 -9.62 -10.13 -24.10
N LEU A 147 -9.52 -9.16 -23.18
CA LEU A 147 -8.72 -9.28 -21.96
C LEU A 147 -9.29 -10.34 -21.01
N PHE A 148 -10.61 -10.38 -20.83
CA PHE A 148 -11.25 -11.42 -20.01
C PHE A 148 -11.07 -12.79 -20.65
N LEU A 149 -11.28 -12.91 -21.96
CA LEU A 149 -11.12 -14.19 -22.66
C LEU A 149 -9.67 -14.70 -22.59
N SER A 150 -8.68 -13.82 -22.71
CA SER A 150 -7.27 -14.21 -22.53
C SER A 150 -6.95 -14.57 -21.08
N GLY A 151 -7.53 -13.86 -20.12
CA GLY A 151 -7.47 -14.17 -18.69
C GLY A 151 -8.00 -15.57 -18.37
N PHE A 152 -9.22 -15.91 -18.82
CA PHE A 152 -9.81 -17.23 -18.61
C PHE A 152 -8.94 -18.35 -19.19
N ARG A 153 -8.51 -18.23 -20.46
CA ARG A 153 -7.60 -19.22 -21.07
C ARG A 153 -6.33 -19.43 -20.27
N ARG A 154 -5.78 -18.36 -19.69
CA ARG A 154 -4.57 -18.43 -18.87
C ARG A 154 -4.81 -19.08 -17.52
N VAL A 155 -5.97 -18.85 -16.91
CA VAL A 155 -6.39 -19.55 -15.68
C VAL A 155 -6.57 -21.04 -15.98
N ASP A 156 -7.24 -21.41 -17.06
CA ASP A 156 -7.44 -22.81 -17.45
C ASP A 156 -6.11 -23.52 -17.67
N ALA A 157 -5.21 -22.90 -18.45
CA ALA A 157 -3.88 -23.43 -18.69
C ALA A 157 -3.06 -23.56 -17.40
N LEU A 158 -3.18 -22.59 -16.47
CA LEU A 158 -2.51 -22.65 -15.18
C LEU A 158 -3.07 -23.80 -14.32
N THR A 159 -4.39 -23.96 -14.24
CA THR A 159 -5.04 -25.03 -13.48
C THR A 159 -4.61 -26.40 -13.99
N ILE A 160 -4.67 -26.64 -15.31
CA ILE A 160 -4.23 -27.91 -15.91
C ILE A 160 -2.74 -28.17 -15.62
N ALA A 161 -1.89 -27.15 -15.76
CA ALA A 161 -0.46 -27.27 -15.47
C ALA A 161 -0.18 -27.55 -13.97
N MET A 162 -1.00 -26.99 -13.09
CA MET A 162 -0.91 -27.23 -11.64
C MET A 162 -1.32 -28.66 -11.29
N GLU A 163 -2.43 -29.15 -11.85
CA GLU A 163 -2.88 -30.54 -11.68
C GLU A 163 -1.86 -31.55 -12.21
N ALA A 164 -1.31 -31.31 -13.42
CA ALA A 164 -0.29 -32.17 -14.01
C ALA A 164 1.00 -32.25 -13.17
N ARG A 165 1.33 -31.19 -12.42
CA ARG A 165 2.45 -31.17 -11.48
C ARG A 165 2.11 -31.79 -10.11
N GLY A 166 0.93 -32.38 -9.96
CA GLY A 166 0.46 -32.96 -8.71
C GLY A 166 0.09 -31.93 -7.65
N TYR A 167 -0.24 -30.69 -8.04
CA TYR A 167 -0.73 -29.69 -7.10
C TYR A 167 -2.14 -30.06 -6.65
N ARG A 168 -2.24 -30.79 -5.55
CA ARG A 168 -3.51 -31.01 -4.84
C ARG A 168 -3.71 -29.81 -3.91
N GLY A 169 -4.59 -28.88 -4.27
CA GLY A 169 -4.87 -27.69 -3.48
C GLY A 169 -5.28 -28.05 -2.04
N GLY A 170 -4.82 -27.28 -1.06
CA GLY A 170 -5.28 -27.24 0.34
C GLY A 170 -5.71 -28.50 1.10
N TYR A 171 -5.39 -29.73 0.67
CA TYR A 171 -5.93 -30.92 1.35
C TYR A 171 -5.44 -30.98 2.80
N ARG A 172 -6.37 -31.17 3.74
CA ARG A 172 -6.10 -31.14 5.18
C ARG A 172 -5.03 -32.17 5.52
N GLY A 173 -3.86 -31.71 5.98
CA GLY A 173 -2.69 -32.55 6.28
C GLY A 173 -1.60 -32.58 5.21
N TRP A 174 -1.81 -31.96 4.04
CA TRP A 174 -0.78 -31.82 3.02
C TRP A 174 0.26 -30.78 3.43
N ARG A 175 1.41 -31.24 3.92
CA ARG A 175 2.59 -30.39 4.16
C ARG A 175 3.31 -30.16 2.84
N ARG A 176 3.17 -28.95 2.27
CA ARG A 176 4.04 -28.50 1.19
C ARG A 176 5.39 -28.10 1.74
N THR A 177 6.47 -28.50 1.08
CA THR A 177 7.81 -27.98 1.35
C THR A 177 7.94 -26.59 0.71
N ARG A 178 8.42 -25.60 1.47
CA ARG A 178 8.63 -24.23 0.97
C ARG A 178 10.02 -24.14 0.35
N ARG A 179 10.11 -23.83 -0.95
CA ARG A 179 11.41 -23.62 -1.60
C ARG A 179 12.05 -22.29 -1.20
N ARG A 180 11.22 -21.27 -0.97
CA ARG A 180 11.64 -19.92 -0.59
C ARG A 180 11.32 -19.70 0.89
N GLU A 181 12.29 -19.94 1.75
CA GLU A 181 12.13 -19.73 3.19
C GLU A 181 12.71 -18.36 3.58
N MET A 182 11.98 -17.61 4.39
CA MET A 182 12.51 -16.40 5.00
C MET A 182 13.46 -16.81 6.12
N ARG A 183 14.73 -16.45 5.99
CA ARG A 183 15.76 -16.75 6.99
C ARG A 183 15.96 -15.53 7.85
N PHE A 184 15.79 -15.69 9.16
CA PHE A 184 16.14 -14.68 10.13
C PHE A 184 17.66 -14.45 10.12
N THR A 185 18.06 -13.24 9.78
CA THR A 185 19.46 -12.82 9.74
C THR A 185 19.81 -12.05 11.01
N ARG A 186 21.10 -11.97 11.35
CA ARG A 186 21.58 -11.17 12.49
C ARG A 186 21.16 -9.69 12.41
N ALA A 187 21.05 -9.15 11.20
CA ALA A 187 20.53 -7.80 10.97
C ALA A 187 19.07 -7.64 11.41
N ASP A 188 18.23 -8.68 11.22
CA ASP A 188 16.82 -8.66 11.62
C ASP A 188 16.69 -8.66 13.14
N ILE A 189 17.55 -9.42 13.83
CA ILE A 189 17.62 -9.44 15.30
C ILE A 189 18.04 -8.06 15.82
N LEU A 190 19.07 -7.45 15.23
CA LEU A 190 19.51 -6.11 15.62
C LEU A 190 18.40 -5.07 15.39
N ALA A 191 17.72 -5.12 14.25
CA ALA A 191 16.60 -4.24 13.94
C ALA A 191 15.42 -4.44 14.90
N MET A 192 15.12 -5.69 15.28
CA MET A 192 14.09 -6.03 16.25
C MET A 192 14.44 -5.47 17.64
N ILE A 193 15.67 -5.65 18.11
CA ILE A 193 16.12 -5.09 19.39
C ILE A 193 16.06 -3.55 19.37
N ALA A 194 16.58 -2.93 18.31
CA ALA A 194 16.56 -1.47 18.16
C ALA A 194 15.13 -0.92 18.16
N SER A 195 14.19 -1.56 17.46
CA SER A 195 12.78 -1.13 17.43
C SER A 195 12.10 -1.28 18.79
N VAL A 196 12.34 -2.36 19.51
CA VAL A 196 11.81 -2.56 20.88
C VAL A 196 12.37 -1.52 21.84
N LEU A 197 13.67 -1.21 21.77
CA LEU A 197 14.29 -0.17 22.59
C LEU A 197 13.71 1.21 22.31
N VAL A 198 13.58 1.60 21.04
CA VAL A 198 12.99 2.89 20.66
C VAL A 198 11.54 2.99 21.15
N CYS A 199 10.72 1.95 20.95
CA CYS A 199 9.36 1.91 21.47
C CYS A 199 9.32 2.01 23.00
N GLY A 200 10.21 1.30 23.71
CA GLY A 200 10.31 1.36 25.17
C GLY A 200 10.65 2.75 25.68
N VAL A 201 11.62 3.43 25.04
CA VAL A 201 11.98 4.82 25.37
C VAL A 201 10.80 5.77 25.12
N ILE A 202 10.10 5.63 23.99
CA ILE A 202 8.93 6.46 23.69
C ILE A 202 7.83 6.28 24.74
N VAL A 203 7.53 5.04 25.13
CA VAL A 203 6.52 4.75 26.16
C VAL A 203 6.96 5.30 27.51
N PHE A 204 8.23 5.15 27.88
CA PHE A 204 8.76 5.70 29.13
C PHE A 204 8.64 7.22 29.18
N VAL A 205 9.04 7.91 28.11
CA VAL A 205 8.91 9.38 27.99
C VAL A 205 7.45 9.80 28.05
N ASN A 206 6.54 9.07 27.39
CA ASN A 206 5.11 9.39 27.40
C ASN A 206 4.47 9.22 28.78
N ILE A 207 4.87 8.19 29.54
CA ILE A 207 4.43 7.99 30.91
C ILE A 207 4.96 9.10 31.81
N PHE A 208 6.25 9.42 31.72
CA PHE A 208 6.88 10.46 32.55
C PHE A 208 6.35 11.87 32.23
N SER A 209 5.98 12.15 30.98
CA SER A 209 5.38 13.45 30.61
C SER A 209 3.90 13.58 30.98
N ARG A 210 3.23 12.49 31.37
CA ARG A 210 1.83 12.48 31.84
C ARG A 210 1.72 12.62 33.36
N PHE A 211 2.80 12.38 34.10
CA PHE A 211 2.94 12.71 35.53
C PHE A 211 3.46 14.13 35.69
#